data_AF-A0A9D7JVS2-F1
#
_entry.id   AF-A0A9D7JVS2-F1
#
_cell.length_a   1.000
_cell.length_b   1.000
_cell.length_c   1.000
_cell.angle_alpha   90.00
_cell.angle_beta   90.00
_cell.angle_gamma   90.00
#
_symmetry.space_group_name_H-M   'P 1'
#
loop_
_entity.id
_entity.type
_entity.pdbx_description
1 polymer ?
#
loop_
_entity_poly.entity_id
_entity_poly.type
_entity_poly.pdbx_seq_one_letter_code
_entity_poly.pdbx_strand_id
1 'polypeptide(L)'
;MKVDFLLRSISSIKLIEIFIKYGFFSWILATICCKQEAPAVVYDSTKVEGNWLVTEALRNNKHTQTLNGAEFNISKDHLTHNLYGADSSYLIQWGQGYIYAPRDTFRIESIVDSFMVLQVLLQRHNFKFSLKKQTDQTEISNEIDTVGLN
;
A
#
# COMPACT_ATOMS: atom_id res chain seq x y z
N MET A 1 -71.30 5.08 40.98
CA MET A 1 -69.83 5.20 40.99
C MET A 1 -69.30 4.45 39.77
N LYS A 2 -69.28 5.13 38.61
CA LYS A 2 -69.19 4.47 37.28
C LYS A 2 -68.68 5.43 36.20
N VAL A 3 -67.64 6.23 36.46
CA VAL A 3 -67.11 7.15 35.42
C VAL A 3 -65.62 7.47 35.66
N ASP A 4 -64.71 6.48 35.69
CA ASP A 4 -63.27 6.81 35.75
C ASP A 4 -62.37 5.87 34.93
N PHE A 5 -62.86 4.71 34.50
CA PHE A 5 -61.98 3.70 33.89
C PHE A 5 -61.77 3.87 32.37
N LEU A 6 -62.65 4.59 31.67
CA LEU A 6 -62.61 4.65 30.20
C LEU A 6 -61.72 5.76 29.62
N LEU A 7 -61.25 6.73 30.42
CA LEU A 7 -60.46 7.86 29.92
C LEU A 7 -58.95 7.60 29.86
N ARG A 8 -58.43 6.55 30.52
CA ARG A 8 -56.99 6.23 30.46
C ARG A 8 -56.57 5.39 29.26
N SER A 9 -57.49 4.65 28.63
CA SER A 9 -57.16 3.72 27.54
C SER A 9 -56.84 4.42 26.21
N ILE A 10 -57.40 5.60 25.97
CA ILE A 10 -57.37 6.26 24.64
C ILE A 10 -56.09 7.10 24.45
N SER A 11 -55.39 7.49 25.54
CA SER A 11 -54.17 8.31 25.44
C SER A 11 -52.92 7.51 25.00
N SER A 12 -52.87 6.22 25.32
CA SER A 12 -51.69 5.39 25.07
C SER A 12 -51.58 4.91 23.61
N ILE A 13 -52.71 4.84 22.89
CA ILE A 13 -52.74 4.33 21.51
C ILE A 13 -52.17 5.35 20.51
N LYS A 14 -52.40 6.66 20.73
CA LYS A 14 -51.87 7.71 19.83
C LYS A 14 -50.36 7.94 19.94
N LEU A 15 -49.75 7.61 21.08
CA LEU A 15 -48.30 7.73 21.26
C LEU A 15 -47.53 6.63 20.52
N ILE A 16 -48.09 5.44 20.39
CA ILE A 16 -47.44 4.29 19.74
C ILE A 16 -47.31 4.49 18.22
N GLU A 17 -48.30 5.11 17.57
CA GLU A 17 -48.24 5.36 16.11
C GLU A 17 -47.19 6.42 15.71
N ILE A 18 -46.84 7.34 16.61
CA ILE A 18 -45.81 8.35 16.37
C ILE A 18 -44.41 7.71 16.44
N PHE A 19 -44.16 6.83 17.42
CA PHE A 19 -42.86 6.16 17.54
C PHE A 19 -42.55 5.22 16.36
N ILE A 20 -43.55 4.59 15.76
CA ILE A 20 -43.34 3.70 14.60
C ILE A 20 -43.01 4.50 13.32
N LYS A 21 -43.64 5.67 13.10
CA LYS A 21 -43.37 6.49 11.91
C LYS A 21 -41.99 7.17 11.93
N TYR A 22 -41.53 7.63 13.10
CA TYR A 22 -40.27 8.37 13.21
C TYR A 22 -39.07 7.53 13.65
N GLY A 23 -39.28 6.35 14.26
CA GLY A 23 -38.21 5.43 14.61
C GLY A 23 -37.64 4.64 13.43
N PHE A 24 -38.46 4.39 12.39
CA PHE A 24 -38.06 3.58 11.24
C PHE A 24 -37.29 4.37 10.17
N PHE A 25 -37.52 5.68 10.07
CA PHE A 25 -36.86 6.54 9.08
C PHE A 25 -35.40 6.84 9.42
N SER A 26 -35.00 6.68 10.70
CA SER A 26 -33.63 6.91 11.16
C SER A 26 -32.69 5.72 10.92
N TRP A 27 -33.21 4.52 10.63
CA TRP A 27 -32.38 3.33 10.40
C TRP A 27 -31.98 3.14 8.92
N ILE A 28 -32.73 3.71 7.99
CA ILE A 28 -32.48 3.55 6.55
C ILE A 28 -31.30 4.42 6.07
N LEU A 29 -31.00 5.54 6.76
CA LEU A 29 -29.87 6.41 6.39
C LEU A 29 -28.51 5.94 6.91
N ALA A 30 -28.45 4.96 7.82
CA ALA A 30 -27.19 4.52 8.43
C ALA A 30 -26.45 3.43 7.64
N THR A 31 -27.07 2.84 6.62
CA THR A 31 -26.51 1.68 5.89
C THR A 31 -25.81 2.02 4.58
N ILE A 32 -25.84 3.28 4.13
CA ILE A 32 -25.15 3.72 2.89
C ILE A 32 -23.82 4.43 3.23
N CYS A 33 -23.12 3.96 4.26
CA CYS A 33 -21.68 4.17 4.32
C CYS A 33 -21.01 2.92 3.74
N CYS A 34 -21.15 2.74 2.42
CA CYS A 34 -20.31 1.81 1.68
C CYS A 34 -18.87 2.27 1.90
N LYS A 35 -18.14 1.59 2.79
CA LYS A 35 -16.68 1.55 2.73
C LYS A 35 -16.35 1.03 1.34
N GLN A 36 -16.08 1.95 0.42
CA GLN A 36 -15.51 1.63 -0.86
C GLN A 36 -14.12 1.08 -0.55
N GLU A 37 -14.03 -0.25 -0.43
CA GLU A 37 -12.74 -0.94 -0.39
C GLU A 37 -11.99 -0.49 -1.64
N ALA A 38 -10.89 0.24 -1.43
CA ALA A 38 -10.05 0.67 -2.53
C ALA A 38 -9.70 -0.57 -3.36
N PRO A 39 -9.83 -0.51 -4.70
CA PRO A 39 -9.61 -1.67 -5.54
C PRO A 39 -8.24 -2.27 -5.22
N ALA A 40 -8.21 -3.57 -4.92
CA ALA A 40 -6.96 -4.29 -4.72
C ALA A 40 -6.13 -4.14 -6.00
N VAL A 41 -5.01 -3.41 -5.91
CA VAL A 41 -4.17 -3.18 -7.07
C VAL A 41 -3.43 -4.49 -7.37
N VAL A 42 -3.90 -5.20 -8.40
CA VAL A 42 -3.23 -6.40 -8.90
C VAL A 42 -2.11 -5.92 -9.81
N TYR A 43 -0.88 -6.00 -9.31
CA TYR A 43 0.31 -5.68 -10.09
C TYR A 43 0.83 -6.93 -10.81
N ASP A 44 1.19 -6.74 -12.08
CA ASP A 44 1.94 -7.73 -12.84
C ASP A 44 3.39 -7.76 -12.34
N SER A 45 3.86 -8.94 -11.87
CA SER A 45 5.20 -9.10 -11.30
C SER A 45 6.29 -8.68 -12.28
N THR A 46 6.06 -8.83 -13.59
CA THR A 46 7.01 -8.46 -14.64
C THR A 46 7.37 -6.98 -14.65
N LYS A 47 6.47 -6.10 -14.16
CA LYS A 47 6.75 -4.66 -14.04
C LYS A 47 7.68 -4.35 -12.88
N VAL A 48 7.55 -5.12 -11.80
CA VAL A 48 8.28 -4.96 -10.54
C VAL A 48 9.69 -5.55 -10.63
N GLU A 49 9.88 -6.61 -11.42
CA GLU A 49 11.18 -7.24 -11.62
C GLU A 49 12.22 -6.25 -12.19
N GLY A 50 13.46 -6.32 -11.68
CA GLY A 50 14.61 -5.53 -12.12
C GLY A 50 15.41 -4.90 -10.98
N ASN A 51 16.39 -4.07 -11.37
CA ASN A 51 17.23 -3.30 -10.46
C ASN A 51 16.58 -1.94 -10.17
N TRP A 52 16.51 -1.58 -8.90
CA TRP A 52 15.86 -0.37 -8.42
C TRP A 52 16.76 0.36 -7.42
N LEU A 53 16.93 1.66 -7.64
CA LEU A 53 17.69 2.54 -6.75
C LEU A 53 16.73 3.40 -5.93
N VAL A 54 16.93 3.44 -4.61
CA VAL A 54 16.21 4.37 -3.72
C VAL A 54 16.73 5.78 -3.96
N THR A 55 15.89 6.62 -4.57
CA THR A 55 16.18 8.03 -4.80
C THR A 55 15.76 8.90 -3.61
N GLU A 56 14.77 8.44 -2.84
CA GLU A 56 14.25 9.15 -1.69
C GLU A 56 13.66 8.19 -0.64
N ALA A 57 13.81 8.53 0.63
CA ALA A 57 13.23 7.80 1.75
C ALA A 57 12.50 8.74 2.73
N LEU A 58 11.33 8.32 3.19
CA LEU A 58 10.62 8.91 4.32
C LEU A 58 10.65 7.93 5.50
N ARG A 59 10.97 8.41 6.70
CA ARG A 59 10.80 7.70 7.97
C ARG A 59 9.66 8.34 8.75
N ASN A 60 8.60 7.58 9.01
CA ASN A 60 7.37 8.08 9.64
C ASN A 60 6.84 9.36 8.95
N ASN A 61 6.77 9.33 7.61
CA ASN A 61 6.34 10.45 6.76
C ASN A 61 7.24 11.71 6.81
N LYS A 62 8.47 11.61 7.32
CA LYS A 62 9.46 12.70 7.28
C LYS A 62 10.65 12.29 6.44
N HIS A 63 11.14 13.18 5.58
CA HIS A 63 12.31 12.91 4.75
C HIS A 63 13.52 12.52 5.60
N THR A 64 14.29 11.56 5.11
CA THR A 64 15.54 11.11 5.73
C THR A 64 16.55 10.76 4.65
N GLN A 65 17.84 10.86 4.99
CA GLN A 65 18.95 10.50 4.10
C GLN A 65 19.51 9.09 4.39
N THR A 66 19.03 8.43 5.46
CA THR A 66 19.63 7.19 5.99
C THR A 66 19.74 6.04 4.98
N LEU A 67 18.88 6.03 3.96
CA LEU A 67 18.77 4.94 2.99
C LEU A 67 18.79 5.44 1.54
N ASN A 68 19.26 6.68 1.33
CA ASN A 68 19.46 7.20 -0.03
C ASN A 68 20.59 6.42 -0.70
N GLY A 69 20.36 5.96 -1.92
CA GLY A 69 21.31 5.10 -2.63
C GLY A 69 21.24 3.62 -2.23
N ALA A 70 20.29 3.23 -1.38
CA ALA A 70 20.00 1.81 -1.18
C ALA A 70 19.49 1.18 -2.49
N GLU A 71 19.80 -0.08 -2.71
CA GLU A 71 19.49 -0.81 -3.94
C GLU A 71 18.59 -2.00 -3.63
N PHE A 72 17.73 -2.30 -4.60
CA PHE A 72 16.85 -3.45 -4.62
C PHE A 72 17.01 -4.16 -5.96
N ASN A 73 17.35 -5.43 -5.95
CA ASN A 73 17.28 -6.31 -7.11
C ASN A 73 16.14 -7.31 -6.86
N ILE A 74 15.09 -7.19 -7.66
CA ILE A 74 13.87 -7.98 -7.52
C ILE A 74 13.75 -8.91 -8.72
N SER A 75 13.72 -10.21 -8.48
CA SER A 75 13.40 -11.23 -9.49
C SER A 75 12.06 -11.89 -9.17
N LYS A 76 11.67 -12.86 -10.01
CA LYS A 76 10.45 -13.64 -9.81
C LYS A 76 10.38 -14.34 -8.45
N ASP A 77 11.51 -14.78 -7.91
CA ASP A 77 11.58 -15.65 -6.72
C ASP A 77 12.57 -15.14 -5.67
N HIS A 78 13.38 -14.13 -5.97
CA HIS A 78 14.36 -13.56 -5.06
C HIS A 78 14.22 -12.05 -4.91
N LEU A 79 14.57 -11.57 -3.73
CA LEU A 79 14.78 -10.16 -3.44
C LEU A 79 16.15 -10.00 -2.80
N THR A 80 16.98 -9.14 -3.39
CA THR A 80 18.26 -8.72 -2.83
C THR A 80 18.23 -7.22 -2.53
N HIS A 81 18.65 -6.79 -1.35
CA HIS A 81 18.75 -5.37 -0.99
C HIS A 81 19.82 -5.10 0.04
N ASN A 82 20.22 -3.82 0.19
CA ASN A 82 21.25 -3.38 1.14
C ASN A 82 20.75 -2.46 2.28
N LEU A 83 19.45 -2.50 2.60
CA LEU A 83 18.81 -1.67 3.63
C LEU A 83 19.45 -1.71 5.02
N TYR A 84 20.22 -2.76 5.33
CA TYR A 84 20.88 -2.96 6.62
C TYR A 84 22.41 -2.75 6.56
N GLY A 85 22.91 -2.10 5.51
CA GLY A 85 24.35 -1.82 5.32
C GLY A 85 25.15 -2.96 4.70
N ALA A 86 24.52 -4.09 4.40
CA ALA A 86 25.08 -5.21 3.65
C ALA A 86 24.02 -5.83 2.75
N ASP A 87 24.45 -6.41 1.63
CA ASP A 87 23.56 -7.12 0.72
C ASP A 87 22.97 -8.34 1.42
N SER A 88 21.64 -8.43 1.36
CA SER A 88 20.89 -9.57 1.89
C SER A 88 19.97 -10.06 0.81
N SER A 89 20.02 -11.37 0.52
CA SER A 89 19.20 -12.02 -0.51
C SER A 89 18.27 -13.04 0.12
N TYR A 90 17.02 -13.06 -0.33
CA TYR A 90 15.97 -13.92 0.22
C TYR A 90 15.08 -14.48 -0.87
N LEU A 91 14.54 -15.69 -0.64
CA LEU A 91 13.37 -16.17 -1.37
C LEU A 91 12.15 -15.34 -1.00
N ILE A 92 11.33 -14.98 -1.99
CA ILE A 92 10.11 -14.18 -1.80
C ILE A 92 8.85 -14.89 -2.24
N GLN A 93 7.73 -14.44 -1.67
CA GLN A 93 6.39 -14.79 -2.11
C GLN A 93 5.64 -13.53 -2.53
N TRP A 94 4.88 -13.62 -3.61
CA TRP A 94 4.07 -12.52 -4.12
C TRP A 94 2.66 -12.55 -3.51
N GLY A 95 2.20 -11.40 -3.04
CA GLY A 95 0.82 -11.13 -2.67
C GLY A 95 0.23 -9.98 -3.48
N GLN A 96 -1.07 -9.74 -3.32
CA GLN A 96 -1.77 -8.62 -3.97
C GLN A 96 -1.20 -7.26 -3.50
N GLY A 97 -0.19 -6.74 -4.21
CA GLY A 97 0.53 -5.52 -3.84
C GLY A 97 1.57 -5.70 -2.73
N TYR A 98 2.00 -6.94 -2.46
CA TYR A 98 3.00 -7.23 -1.42
C TYR A 98 4.11 -8.15 -1.92
N ILE A 99 5.32 -7.92 -1.43
CA ILE A 99 6.46 -8.83 -1.52
C ILE A 99 6.75 -9.30 -0.10
N TYR A 100 6.58 -10.60 0.14
CA TYR A 100 6.87 -11.22 1.43
C TYR A 100 8.27 -11.82 1.41
N ALA A 101 9.16 -11.30 2.24
CA ALA A 101 10.47 -11.86 2.54
C ALA A 101 10.52 -12.37 3.99
N PRO A 102 11.48 -13.22 4.39
CA PRO A 102 11.54 -13.82 5.73
C PRO A 102 11.60 -12.81 6.87
N ARG A 103 12.25 -11.66 6.66
CA ARG A 103 12.42 -10.61 7.68
C ARG A 103 11.42 -9.47 7.54
N ASP A 104 11.06 -9.15 6.30
CA ASP A 104 10.40 -7.90 5.94
C ASP A 104 9.25 -8.14 4.97
N THR A 105 8.19 -7.36 5.09
CA THR A 105 7.07 -7.33 4.14
C THR A 105 7.03 -5.97 3.48
N PHE A 106 7.16 -5.95 2.16
CA PHE A 106 7.14 -4.73 1.36
C PHE A 106 5.77 -4.57 0.71
N ARG A 107 5.14 -3.42 0.90
CA ARG A 107 3.90 -3.04 0.20
C ARG A 107 4.23 -2.17 -1.00
N ILE A 108 3.77 -2.55 -2.18
CA ILE A 108 3.85 -1.76 -3.40
C ILE A 108 2.66 -0.80 -3.40
N GLU A 109 2.92 0.49 -3.16
CA GLU A 109 1.86 1.51 -3.19
C GLU A 109 1.51 1.92 -4.61
N SER A 110 2.52 2.06 -5.48
CA SER A 110 2.35 2.44 -6.88
C SER A 110 3.54 2.02 -7.72
N ILE A 111 3.30 1.69 -8.98
CA ILE A 111 4.34 1.54 -10.00
C ILE A 111 3.87 2.25 -11.28
N VAL A 112 4.68 3.19 -11.77
CA VAL A 112 4.43 3.97 -12.98
C VAL A 112 5.73 4.05 -13.75
N ASP A 113 5.77 3.39 -14.92
CA ASP A 113 6.94 3.29 -15.78
C ASP A 113 8.19 2.77 -15.05
N SER A 114 9.18 3.65 -14.84
CA SER A 114 10.45 3.38 -14.15
C SER A 114 10.45 3.84 -12.71
N PHE A 115 9.30 4.19 -12.14
CA PHE A 115 9.17 4.65 -10.75
C PHE A 115 8.28 3.72 -9.94
N MET A 116 8.73 3.40 -8.73
CA MET A 116 8.00 2.57 -7.78
C MET A 116 8.00 3.20 -6.39
N VAL A 117 6.89 3.08 -5.68
CA VAL A 117 6.80 3.47 -4.27
C VAL A 117 6.60 2.22 -3.43
N LEU A 118 7.56 1.95 -2.54
CA LEU A 118 7.50 0.84 -1.59
C LEU A 118 7.30 1.37 -0.17
N GLN A 119 6.55 0.61 0.63
CA GLN A 119 6.45 0.82 2.06
C GLN A 119 6.89 -0.43 2.82
N VAL A 120 7.64 -0.26 3.90
CA VAL A 120 8.09 -1.36 4.76
C VAL A 120 8.25 -0.89 6.21
N LEU A 121 8.11 -1.82 7.16
CA LEU A 121 8.34 -1.56 8.59
C LEU A 121 9.73 -2.06 8.98
N LEU A 122 10.71 -1.15 9.12
CA LEU A 122 12.08 -1.49 9.53
C LEU A 122 12.30 -0.99 10.96
N GLN A 123 12.74 -1.88 11.86
CA GLN A 123 13.06 -1.52 13.26
C GLN A 123 11.95 -0.68 13.95
N ARG A 124 10.67 -1.03 13.75
CA ARG A 124 9.49 -0.31 14.28
C ARG A 124 9.24 1.07 13.68
N HIS A 125 9.88 1.41 12.57
CA HIS A 125 9.65 2.64 11.84
C HIS A 125 9.07 2.35 10.46
N ASN A 126 8.04 3.12 10.10
CA ASN A 126 7.46 3.03 8.77
C ASN A 126 8.37 3.77 7.81
N PHE A 127 8.93 3.03 6.86
CA PHE A 127 9.67 3.60 5.76
C PHE A 127 8.81 3.62 4.51
N LYS A 128 8.92 4.71 3.76
CA LYS A 128 8.40 4.83 2.39
C LYS A 128 9.57 5.18 1.48
N PHE A 129 9.78 4.40 0.44
CA PHE A 129 10.85 4.56 -0.52
C PHE A 129 10.27 4.96 -1.86
N SER A 130 10.84 6.00 -2.47
CA SER A 130 10.69 6.29 -3.89
C SER A 130 11.87 5.66 -4.60
N LEU A 131 11.59 4.72 -5.50
CA LEU A 131 12.60 3.99 -6.24
C LEU A 131 12.54 4.33 -7.73
N LYS A 132 13.70 4.34 -8.36
CA LYS A 132 13.86 4.49 -9.81
C LYS A 132 14.52 3.24 -10.38
N LYS A 133 13.94 2.69 -11.44
CA LYS A 133 14.47 1.51 -12.14
C LYS A 133 15.80 1.88 -12.79
N GLN A 134 16.83 1.07 -12.53
CA GLN A 134 18.12 1.16 -13.20
C GLN A 134 17.99 0.43 -14.54
N THR A 135 18.25 1.13 -15.63
CA THR A 135 18.44 0.50 -16.94
C THR A 135 19.89 0.06 -17.01
N ASP A 136 20.16 -1.22 -17.27
CA ASP A 136 21.51 -1.72 -17.40
C ASP A 136 22.23 -0.95 -18.51
N GLN A 137 23.20 -0.11 -18.16
CA GLN A 137 24.10 0.53 -19.10
C GLN A 137 25.17 -0.51 -19.53
N THR A 138 24.73 -1.54 -20.25
CA THR A 138 25.64 -2.46 -20.94
C THR A 138 25.63 -2.07 -22.41
N GLU A 139 26.37 -1.02 -22.79
CA GLU A 139 26.93 -0.83 -24.14
C GLU A 139 27.74 0.48 -24.21
N ILE A 140 28.84 0.43 -24.97
CA ILE A 140 29.82 1.48 -25.30
C ILE A 140 30.98 1.68 -24.30
N SER A 141 31.89 0.70 -24.25
CA SER A 141 33.31 0.99 -24.03
C SER A 141 34.23 -0.04 -24.70
N ASN A 142 34.10 -0.30 -26.00
CA ASN A 142 35.08 -1.09 -26.75
C ASN A 142 35.06 -0.70 -28.24
N GLU A 143 35.37 0.55 -28.58
CA GLU A 143 35.78 0.89 -29.94
C GLU A 143 36.60 2.19 -29.98
N ILE A 144 37.76 2.21 -29.31
CA ILE A 144 38.83 3.16 -29.66
C ILE A 144 40.17 2.42 -29.53
N ASP A 145 40.99 2.55 -30.57
CA ASP A 145 42.41 2.13 -30.70
C ASP A 145 42.72 0.71 -31.19
N THR A 146 42.55 0.49 -32.50
CA THR A 146 43.65 -0.08 -33.33
C THR A 146 43.44 0.27 -34.81
N VAL A 147 43.66 1.53 -35.20
CA VAL A 147 44.06 1.87 -36.56
C VAL A 147 45.17 2.91 -36.46
N GLY A 148 46.41 2.47 -36.68
CA GLY A 148 47.52 3.38 -36.84
C GLY A 148 48.84 2.78 -36.40
N LEU A 149 49.48 2.02 -37.30
CA LEU A 149 50.90 2.14 -37.61
C LEU A 149 51.15 1.41 -38.93
N ASN A 150 51.30 2.22 -39.98
CA ASN A 150 52.05 1.86 -41.18
C ASN A 150 53.52 1.58 -40.81
#